data_AF-A0A2H8TNT0-F1
#
_entry.id   AF-A0A2H8TNT0-F1
#
_cell.length_a   1.000
_cell.length_b   1.000
_cell.length_c   1.000
_cell.angle_alpha   90.00
_cell.angle_beta   90.00
_cell.angle_gamma   90.00
#
_symmetry.space_group_name_H-M   'P 1'
#
loop_
_entity.id
_entity.type
_entity.pdbx_description
1 polymer ?
#
loop_
_entity_poly.entity_id
_entity_poly.type
_entity_poly.pdbx_seq_one_letter_code
_entity_poly.pdbx_strand_id
1 'polypeptide(L)'
;TDEVFMNAQEAVGAHRDTQELMTKMLKEISKQDPVDCPNQCGRKYSGKYRKTVLTNHLRYECGKAPTFQCNICFKKFHLKGNLKTHMITVHKILPNMTWFIVKVWSFAQICVDAVIEEDIVLKTLNDI
;
A
#
# COMPACT_ATOMS: atom_id res chain seq x y z
N THR A 1 0.00 -31.71 -26.13
CA THR A 1 0.59 -30.57 -25.40
C THR A 1 0.09 -29.22 -25.89
N ASP A 2 -0.85 -29.18 -26.84
CA ASP A 2 -1.35 -27.95 -27.45
C ASP A 2 -2.56 -27.34 -26.73
N GLU A 3 -3.36 -28.16 -26.03
CA GLU A 3 -4.52 -27.69 -25.26
C GLU A 3 -4.10 -26.75 -24.13
N VAL A 4 -3.06 -27.11 -23.36
CA VAL A 4 -2.51 -26.25 -22.29
C VAL A 4 -1.98 -24.93 -22.86
N PHE A 5 -1.37 -24.97 -24.06
CA PHE A 5 -0.85 -23.79 -24.73
C PHE A 5 -1.98 -22.87 -25.23
N MET A 6 -3.02 -23.43 -25.84
CA MET A 6 -4.20 -22.67 -26.29
C MET A 6 -4.96 -22.05 -25.12
N ASN A 7 -5.18 -22.80 -24.03
CA ASN A 7 -5.82 -22.27 -22.83
C ASN A 7 -5.01 -21.11 -22.22
N ALA A 8 -3.67 -21.18 -22.27
CA ALA A 8 -2.82 -20.09 -21.81
C ALA A 8 -2.91 -18.86 -22.73
N GLN A 9 -2.92 -19.05 -24.06
CA GLN A 9 -3.08 -17.96 -25.02
C GLN A 9 -4.45 -17.28 -24.92
N GLU A 10 -5.52 -18.05 -24.73
CA GLU A 10 -6.88 -17.54 -24.54
C GLU A 10 -6.99 -16.71 -23.26
N ALA A 11 -6.43 -17.21 -22.14
CA ALA A 11 -6.39 -16.47 -20.89
C ALA A 11 -5.61 -15.14 -21.01
N VAL A 12 -4.48 -15.15 -21.72
CA VAL A 12 -3.71 -13.94 -22.01
C VAL A 12 -4.49 -12.96 -22.91
N GLY A 13 -5.22 -13.48 -23.92
CA GLY A 13 -6.10 -12.70 -24.78
C GLY A 13 -7.21 -11.98 -23.99
N ALA A 14 -7.96 -12.73 -23.18
CA ALA A 14 -9.03 -12.18 -22.36
C ALA A 14 -8.53 -11.13 -21.35
N HIS A 15 -7.36 -11.36 -20.73
CA HIS A 15 -6.74 -10.37 -19.86
C HIS A 15 -6.34 -9.10 -20.64
N ARG A 16 -5.82 -9.22 -21.86
CA ARG A 16 -5.48 -8.06 -22.70
C ARG A 16 -6.72 -7.23 -23.05
N ASP A 17 -7.80 -7.88 -23.46
CA ASP A 17 -9.03 -7.21 -23.90
C ASP A 17 -9.71 -6.44 -22.77
N THR A 18 -9.70 -6.99 -21.55
CA THR A 18 -10.24 -6.31 -20.36
C THR A 18 -9.44 -5.05 -19.98
N GLN A 19 -8.11 -5.08 -20.12
CA GLN A 19 -7.26 -3.90 -19.88
C GLN A 19 -7.45 -2.81 -20.94
N GLU A 20 -7.59 -3.20 -22.20
CA GLU A 20 -7.89 -2.26 -23.29
C GLU A 20 -9.26 -1.60 -23.12
N LEU A 21 -10.28 -2.36 -22.73
CA LEU A 21 -11.64 -1.85 -22.46
C LEU A 21 -11.64 -0.79 -21.34
N MET A 22 -11.00 -1.10 -20.22
CA MET A 22 -10.83 -0.16 -19.10
C MET A 22 -10.14 1.14 -19.54
N THR A 23 -9.10 1.05 -20.36
CA THR A 23 -8.34 2.21 -20.83
C THR A 23 -9.16 3.09 -21.78
N LYS A 24 -9.93 2.48 -22.69
CA LYS A 24 -10.86 3.18 -23.59
C LYS A 24 -11.96 3.89 -22.81
N MET A 25 -12.62 3.18 -21.89
CA MET A 25 -13.66 3.74 -21.03
C MET A 25 -13.16 4.96 -20.25
N LEU A 26 -11.99 4.85 -19.61
CA LEU A 26 -11.39 5.95 -18.85
C LEU A 26 -11.05 7.16 -19.71
N LYS A 27 -10.65 6.95 -20.97
CA LYS A 27 -10.38 8.04 -21.91
C LYS A 27 -11.65 8.87 -22.17
N GLU A 28 -12.77 8.20 -22.42
CA GLU A 28 -14.06 8.86 -22.71
C GLU A 28 -14.64 9.54 -21.47
N ILE A 29 -14.69 8.85 -20.34
CA ILE A 29 -15.15 9.39 -19.06
C ILE A 29 -14.31 10.61 -18.65
N SER A 30 -12.99 10.57 -18.90
CA SER A 30 -12.09 11.69 -18.62
C SER A 30 -12.24 12.90 -19.56
N LYS A 31 -13.30 12.99 -20.39
CA LYS A 31 -13.58 14.20 -21.18
C LYS A 31 -14.41 15.23 -20.42
N GLN A 32 -15.29 14.82 -19.51
CA GLN A 32 -16.18 15.72 -18.75
C GLN A 32 -15.49 16.26 -17.49
N ASP A 33 -15.55 17.54 -17.15
CA ASP A 33 -14.97 18.04 -15.88
C ASP A 33 -16.06 18.79 -15.11
N PRO A 34 -16.50 18.33 -13.91
CA PRO A 34 -15.99 17.19 -13.12
C PRO A 34 -16.49 15.81 -13.59
N VAL A 35 -15.80 14.74 -13.16
CA VAL A 35 -16.17 13.34 -13.39
C VAL A 35 -16.60 12.68 -12.10
N ASP A 36 -17.79 12.08 -12.09
CA ASP A 36 -18.23 11.18 -11.03
C ASP A 36 -17.65 9.77 -11.20
N CYS A 37 -17.37 9.09 -10.08
CA CYS A 37 -16.96 7.69 -10.13
C CYS A 37 -18.06 6.82 -10.78
N PRO A 38 -17.74 5.99 -11.79
CA PRO A 38 -18.73 5.16 -12.48
C PRO A 38 -19.41 4.12 -11.57
N ASN A 39 -18.77 3.74 -10.47
CA ASN A 39 -19.33 2.84 -9.46
C ASN A 39 -20.23 3.56 -8.45
N GLN A 40 -20.55 4.84 -8.68
CA GLN A 40 -21.45 5.66 -7.85
C GLN A 40 -21.06 5.71 -6.36
N CYS A 41 -19.76 5.63 -6.05
CA CYS A 41 -19.25 5.70 -4.67
C CYS A 41 -19.31 7.11 -4.04
N GLY A 42 -19.89 8.09 -4.74
CA GLY A 42 -20.01 9.48 -4.30
C GLY A 42 -18.77 10.36 -4.52
N ARG A 43 -17.64 9.81 -4.98
CA ARG A 43 -16.43 10.60 -5.26
C ARG A 43 -16.45 11.25 -6.64
N LYS A 44 -15.94 12.48 -6.70
CA LYS A 44 -15.79 13.28 -7.93
C LYS A 44 -14.34 13.69 -8.14
N TYR A 45 -13.94 13.79 -9.40
CA TYR A 45 -12.58 14.13 -9.80
C TYR A 45 -12.60 15.25 -10.83
N SER A 46 -11.82 16.30 -10.58
CA SER A 46 -11.75 17.48 -11.44
C SER A 46 -10.32 17.89 -11.76
N GLY A 47 -10.16 18.73 -12.78
CA GLY A 47 -8.89 19.32 -13.19
C GLY A 47 -7.97 18.38 -13.98
N LYS A 48 -6.74 18.85 -14.22
CA LYS A 48 -5.76 18.20 -15.13
C LYS A 48 -5.44 16.75 -14.79
N TYR A 49 -5.45 16.39 -13.51
CA TYR A 49 -5.07 15.05 -13.03
C TYR A 49 -6.26 14.10 -12.83
N ARG A 50 -7.49 14.52 -13.12
CA ARG A 50 -8.69 13.71 -12.85
C ARG A 50 -8.64 12.31 -13.44
N LYS A 51 -8.11 12.13 -14.65
CA LYS A 51 -7.97 10.82 -15.28
C LYS A 51 -7.10 9.88 -14.45
N THR A 52 -5.91 10.32 -14.04
CA THR A 52 -4.97 9.48 -13.30
C THR A 52 -5.48 9.20 -11.89
N VAL A 53 -6.08 10.20 -11.23
CA VAL A 53 -6.66 10.02 -9.90
C VAL A 53 -7.86 9.08 -9.94
N LEU A 54 -8.78 9.23 -10.90
CA LEU A 54 -9.92 8.33 -11.09
C LEU A 54 -9.45 6.89 -11.41
N THR A 55 -8.43 6.75 -12.25
CA THR A 55 -7.86 5.42 -12.58
C THR A 55 -7.32 4.73 -11.33
N ASN A 56 -6.56 5.45 -10.50
CA ASN A 56 -6.04 4.92 -9.24
C ASN A 56 -7.17 4.58 -8.26
N HIS A 57 -8.17 5.44 -8.18
CA HIS A 57 -9.36 5.21 -7.36
C HIS A 57 -10.06 3.90 -7.75
N LEU A 58 -10.40 3.71 -9.03
CA LEU A 58 -11.08 2.49 -9.50
C LEU A 58 -10.22 1.25 -9.31
N ARG A 59 -8.90 1.38 -9.47
CA ARG A 59 -7.99 0.25 -9.37
C ARG A 59 -7.74 -0.19 -7.93
N TYR A 60 -7.67 0.73 -6.96
CA TYR A 60 -7.14 0.42 -5.62
C TYR A 60 -8.06 0.82 -4.47
N GLU A 61 -9.01 1.72 -4.67
CA GLU A 61 -9.80 2.31 -3.58
C GLU A 61 -11.29 1.94 -3.67
N CYS A 62 -11.89 2.05 -4.86
CA CYS A 62 -13.33 1.89 -5.04
C CYS A 62 -13.76 0.46 -4.69
N GLY A 63 -14.60 0.32 -3.66
CA GLY A 63 -15.09 -0.98 -3.19
C GLY A 63 -14.00 -1.89 -2.59
N LYS A 64 -12.80 -1.37 -2.31
CA LYS A 64 -11.68 -2.14 -1.77
C LYS A 64 -11.33 -1.66 -0.37
N ALA A 65 -11.02 -2.57 0.55
CA ALA A 65 -10.50 -2.22 1.86
C ALA A 65 -9.04 -1.73 1.79
N PRO A 66 -8.60 -0.81 2.66
CA PRO A 66 -7.22 -0.36 2.69
C PRO A 66 -6.30 -1.48 3.19
N THR A 67 -5.25 -1.77 2.42
CA THR A 67 -4.36 -2.90 2.68
C THR A 67 -3.05 -2.51 3.36
N PHE A 68 -2.63 -1.25 3.26
CA PHE A 68 -1.36 -0.79 3.80
C PHE A 68 -1.57 -0.15 5.16
N GLN A 69 -0.95 -0.70 6.20
CA GLN A 69 -1.08 -0.20 7.57
C GLN A 69 0.22 0.43 8.05
N CYS A 70 0.11 1.56 8.75
CA CYS A 70 1.21 2.13 9.53
C CYS A 70 1.48 1.25 10.75
N ASN A 71 2.74 0.87 10.98
CA ASN A 71 3.14 0.07 12.15
C ASN A 71 3.31 0.89 13.43
N ILE A 72 3.22 2.22 13.36
CA ILE A 72 3.35 3.11 14.53
C ILE A 72 1.98 3.54 15.04
N CYS A 73 1.13 4.09 14.17
CA CYS A 73 -0.20 4.59 14.55
C CYS A 73 -1.36 3.72 14.04
N PHE A 74 -1.08 2.58 13.41
CA PHE A 74 -2.07 1.61 12.91
C PHE A 74 -3.08 2.15 11.88
N LYS A 75 -2.89 3.37 11.38
CA LYS A 75 -3.71 3.96 10.31
C LYS A 75 -3.55 3.20 9.00
N LYS A 76 -4.67 2.96 8.31
CA LYS A 76 -4.73 2.20 7.05
C LYS A 76 -4.84 3.12 5.83
N PHE A 77 -4.24 2.69 4.73
CA PHE A 77 -4.17 3.39 3.45
C PHE A 77 -4.42 2.40 2.29
N HIS A 78 -5.02 2.87 1.20
CA HIS A 78 -5.23 2.06 -0.01
C HIS A 78 -4.00 1.99 -0.92
N LEU A 79 -3.10 2.98 -0.84
CA LEU A 79 -1.94 3.11 -1.72
C LEU A 79 -0.63 3.12 -0.91
N LYS A 80 0.37 2.37 -1.38
CA LYS A 80 1.72 2.36 -0.80
C LYS A 80 2.36 3.75 -0.78
N GLY A 81 2.14 4.56 -1.82
CA GLY A 81 2.63 5.94 -1.88
C GLY A 81 2.05 6.82 -0.76
N ASN A 82 0.78 6.64 -0.41
CA ASN A 82 0.14 7.40 0.66
C ASN A 82 0.69 7.00 2.03
N LEU A 83 0.93 5.70 2.27
CA LEU A 83 1.63 5.24 3.47
C LEU A 83 3.06 5.83 3.51
N LYS A 84 3.79 5.82 2.39
CA LYS A 84 5.14 6.39 2.28
C LYS A 84 5.15 7.86 2.72
N THR A 85 4.27 8.68 2.15
CA THR A 85 4.12 10.09 2.50
C THR A 85 3.75 10.25 3.96
N HIS A 86 2.81 9.45 4.48
CA HIS A 86 2.42 9.47 5.89
C HIS A 86 3.60 9.19 6.84
N MET A 87 4.45 8.21 6.53
CA MET A 87 5.64 7.93 7.35
C MET A 87 6.59 9.13 7.39
N ILE A 88 6.75 9.86 6.27
CA ILE A 88 7.61 11.03 6.19
C ILE A 88 6.98 12.23 6.90
N THR A 89 5.70 12.51 6.68
CA THR A 89 5.08 13.75 7.15
C THR A 89 4.60 13.67 8.59
N VAL A 90 4.11 12.51 9.03
CA VAL A 90 3.57 12.31 10.38
C VAL A 90 4.61 11.76 11.34
N HIS A 91 5.40 10.78 10.88
CA HIS A 91 6.41 10.14 11.74
C HIS A 91 7.84 10.62 11.48
N LYS A 92 8.07 11.46 10.45
CA LYS A 92 9.41 11.95 10.06
C LYS A 92 10.41 10.82 9.77
N ILE A 93 9.90 9.67 9.33
CA ILE A 93 10.70 8.48 8.98
C ILE A 93 10.86 8.42 7.47
N LEU A 94 12.11 8.32 7.01
CA LEU A 94 12.41 8.12 5.60
C LEU A 94 12.24 6.63 5.22
N PRO A 95 11.25 6.30 4.38
CA PRO A 95 10.89 4.92 4.05
C PRO A 95 11.89 4.21 3.13
N ASN A 96 12.99 4.88 2.75
CA ASN A 96 14.09 4.26 2.02
C ASN A 96 15.16 3.62 2.95
N MET A 97 15.04 3.79 4.27
CA MET A 97 15.98 3.18 5.23
C MET A 97 15.46 1.88 5.85
N THR A 98 14.19 1.52 5.63
CA THR A 98 13.57 0.36 6.27
C THR A 98 13.91 -0.98 5.63
N TRP A 99 14.54 -1.02 4.44
CA TRP A 99 15.12 -2.27 3.91
C TRP A 99 16.38 -2.69 4.69
N PHE A 100 17.12 -1.72 5.25
CA PHE A 100 18.27 -2.01 6.11
C PHE A 100 17.84 -2.40 7.53
N ILE A 101 16.76 -1.83 8.07
CA ILE A 101 16.31 -2.17 9.43
C ILE A 101 15.77 -3.61 9.51
N VAL A 102 15.04 -4.11 8.49
CA VAL A 102 14.59 -5.52 8.52
C VAL A 102 15.72 -6.55 8.34
N LYS A 103 16.86 -6.18 7.73
CA LYS A 103 18.03 -7.08 7.63
C LYS A 103 18.98 -6.95 8.82
N VAL A 104 19.05 -5.79 9.47
CA VAL A 104 19.86 -5.63 10.69
C VAL A 104 19.15 -6.26 11.90
N TRP A 105 17.81 -6.29 11.94
CA TRP A 105 17.06 -6.90 13.05
C TRP A 105 16.79 -8.39 12.89
N SER A 106 17.15 -9.00 11.75
CA SER A 106 17.16 -10.47 11.62
C SER A 106 18.53 -11.08 11.92
N PHE A 107 19.60 -10.26 11.97
CA PHE A 107 20.93 -10.68 12.45
C PHE A 107 21.23 -10.17 13.87
N ALA A 108 20.53 -9.13 14.36
CA ALA A 108 20.63 -8.68 15.75
C ALA A 108 19.72 -9.44 16.74
N GLN A 109 18.86 -10.36 16.25
CA GLN A 109 18.02 -11.21 17.11
C GLN A 109 18.79 -12.38 17.76
N ILE A 110 20.06 -12.59 17.40
CA ILE A 110 20.90 -13.64 18.03
C ILE A 110 21.59 -13.16 19.32
N CYS A 111 21.63 -11.84 19.62
CA CYS A 111 22.38 -11.34 20.77
C CYS A 111 21.54 -10.68 21.88
N VAL A 112 20.21 -10.76 21.86
CA VAL A 112 19.35 -10.20 22.94
C VAL A 112 19.05 -11.22 24.05
N ASP A 113 19.54 -12.46 23.95
CA ASP A 113 19.38 -13.48 25.00
C ASP A 113 20.65 -13.68 25.86
N ALA A 114 21.56 -12.70 25.95
CA ALA A 114 22.82 -12.84 26.71
C ALA A 114 23.12 -11.75 27.75
N VAL A 115 22.19 -10.81 28.04
CA VAL A 115 22.37 -9.81 29.12
C VAL A 115 21.03 -9.51 29.80
N ILE A 116 20.43 -10.52 30.45
CA ILE A 116 19.43 -10.30 31.51
C ILE A 116 19.66 -11.34 32.62
N GLU A 117 20.79 -11.24 33.31
CA GLU A 117 20.95 -11.72 34.69
C GLU A 117 21.96 -10.74 35.33
N GLU A 118 21.57 -10.10 36.44
CA GLU A 118 22.30 -9.06 37.22
C GLU A 118 21.90 -7.58 37.05
N ASP A 119 20.60 -7.25 37.06
CA ASP A 119 20.18 -5.87 37.44
C ASP A 119 18.85 -5.78 38.23
N ILE A 120 18.49 -6.83 38.97
CA ILE A 120 17.35 -6.85 39.93
C ILE A 120 17.85 -6.92 41.39
N VAL A 121 18.81 -6.08 41.78
CA VAL A 121 19.20 -5.94 43.21
C VAL A 121 19.26 -4.50 43.72
N LEU A 122 19.20 -3.46 42.88
CA LEU A 122 19.38 -2.07 43.34
C LEU A 122 18.12 -1.18 43.33
N LYS A 123 16.92 -1.74 43.53
CA LYS A 123 15.68 -0.95 43.69
C LYS A 123 14.84 -1.24 44.95
N THR A 124 15.41 -1.90 45.98
CA THR A 124 14.70 -2.14 47.25
C THR A 124 15.55 -1.91 48.51
N LEU A 125 16.49 -0.96 48.50
CA LEU A 125 17.21 -0.51 49.70
C LEU A 125 17.46 1.00 49.69
N ASN A 126 16.41 1.80 49.46
CA ASN A 126 16.49 3.23 49.76
C ASN A 126 15.16 3.86 50.23
N ASP A 127 14.23 3.06 50.74
CA ASP A 127 13.02 3.55 51.43
C ASP A 127 12.59 2.53 52.52
N ILE A 128 13.39 2.44 53.59
CA ILE A 128 13.07 2.15 55.02
C ILE A 128 14.37 1.84 55.77
#